data_AF-A0A967LMR0-F1
#
_entry.id   AF-A0A967LMR0-F1
#
_cell.length_a   1.000
_cell.length_b   1.000
_cell.length_c   1.000
_cell.angle_alpha   90.00
_cell.angle_beta   90.00
_cell.angle_gamma   90.00
#
_symmetry.space_group_name_H-M   'P 1'
#
loop_
_entity.id
_entity.type
_entity.pdbx_description
1 polymer ?
#
loop_
_entity_poly.entity_id
_entity_poly.type
_entity_poly.pdbx_seq_one_letter_code
_entity_poly.pdbx_strand_id
1 'polypeptide(L)' 'EADFVKRVLDDAGFELDFWRVKMRPGSPVSFGWLPRGQRRQAVFGLPGNPSSAFVTFEVFVRPFLL' A
#
# COMPACT_ATOMS: atom_id res chain seq x y z
N GLU A 1 8.15 4.40 18.16
CA GLU A 1 8.06 3.39 17.09
C GLU A 1 6.59 3.05 16.93
N ALA A 2 5.98 3.33 15.78
CA ALA A 2 4.51 3.31 15.62
C ALA A 2 4.10 2.89 14.20
N ASP A 3 4.59 1.75 13.73
CA ASP A 3 4.09 1.13 12.49
C ASP A 3 3.06 0.04 12.82
N PHE A 4 1.95 0.47 13.42
CA PHE A 4 0.86 -0.41 13.82
C PHE A 4 0.09 -0.98 12.62
N VAL A 5 0.09 -0.25 11.50
CA VAL A 5 -0.64 -0.65 10.29
C VAL A 5 -0.08 -1.96 9.74
N LYS A 6 1.25 -2.07 9.62
CA LYS A 6 1.88 -3.31 9.14
C LYS A 6 1.52 -4.49 10.02
N ARG A 7 1.68 -4.36 11.34
CA ARG A 7 1.38 -5.45 12.27
C ARG A 7 -0.09 -5.90 12.20
N VAL A 8 -1.03 -4.96 12.15
CA VAL A 8 -2.46 -5.28 12.05
C VAL A 8 -2.79 -5.97 10.72
N LEU A 9 -2.14 -5.56 9.63
CA LEU A 9 -2.31 -6.21 8.32
C LEU A 9 -1.72 -7.63 8.33
N ASP A 10 -0.53 -7.82 8.89
CA ASP A 10 0.11 -9.13 9.02
C ASP A 10 -0.78 -10.09 9.85
N ASP A 11 -1.30 -9.62 10.99
CA ASP A 11 -2.24 -10.36 11.85
C ASP A 11 -3.56 -10.73 11.12
N ALA A 12 -3.94 -9.95 10.10
CA ALA A 12 -5.11 -10.18 9.27
C ALA A 12 -4.83 -11.04 8.02
N GLY A 13 -3.62 -11.57 7.88
CA GLY A 13 -3.23 -12.45 6.76
C GLY A 13 -2.86 -11.70 5.49
N PHE A 14 -2.36 -10.47 5.60
CA PHE A 14 -1.93 -9.68 4.46
C PHE A 14 -0.75 -10.33 3.72
N GLU A 15 -0.92 -10.52 2.41
CA GLU A 15 0.11 -10.99 1.50
C GLU A 15 0.76 -9.77 0.81
N LEU A 16 1.94 -9.39 1.29
CA LEU A 16 2.73 -8.30 0.70
C LEU A 16 3.25 -8.70 -0.69
N ASP A 17 2.99 -7.86 -1.70
CA ASP A 17 3.47 -8.05 -3.07
C ASP A 17 4.76 -7.25 -3.31
N PHE A 18 4.72 -5.94 -3.04
CA PHE A 18 5.93 -5.11 -3.06
C PHE A 18 5.99 -4.10 -1.91
N TRP A 19 7.22 -3.81 -1.50
CA TRP A 19 7.55 -2.75 -0.54
C TRP A 19 8.70 -1.91 -1.08
N ARG A 20 8.48 -0.59 -1.07
CA ARG A 20 9.37 0.43 -1.63
C ARG A 20 9.57 0.32 -3.13
N VAL A 21 9.41 1.45 -3.80
CA VAL A 21 9.71 1.60 -5.21
C VAL A 21 10.82 2.63 -5.36
N LYS A 22 11.72 2.41 -6.32
CA LYS A 22 12.77 3.38 -6.65
C LYS A 22 12.16 4.54 -7.44
N MET A 23 11.55 5.47 -6.73
CA MET A 23 10.90 6.66 -7.28
C MET A 23 11.12 7.89 -6.38
N ARG A 24 10.89 9.10 -6.93
CA ARG A 24 10.88 10.36 -6.17
C ARG A 24 9.84 11.32 -6.78
N PRO A 25 8.97 11.96 -5.96
CA PRO A 25 8.69 11.66 -4.54
C PRO A 25 7.98 10.30 -4.38
N GLY A 26 7.81 9.81 -3.15
CA GLY A 26 6.96 8.63 -2.90
C GLY A 26 7.63 7.25 -2.86
N SER A 27 8.95 7.17 -2.66
CA SER A 27 9.65 5.87 -2.54
C SER A 27 9.02 4.88 -1.53
N PRO A 28 8.57 5.27 -0.32
CA PRO A 28 7.90 4.35 0.59
C PRO A 28 6.44 4.16 0.20
N VAL A 29 6.21 3.37 -0.84
CA VAL A 29 4.89 2.84 -1.23
C VAL A 29 4.91 1.31 -1.11
N SER A 30 3.77 0.73 -0.77
CA SER A 30 3.59 -0.71 -0.70
C SER A 30 2.25 -1.15 -1.24
N PHE A 31 2.19 -2.40 -1.68
CA PHE A 31 1.00 -3.02 -2.21
C PHE A 31 0.96 -4.50 -1.80
N GLY A 32 -0.25 -5.01 -1.63
CA GLY A 32 -0.48 -6.42 -1.41
C GLY A 32 -1.97 -6.73 -1.34
N TRP A 33 -2.26 -7.94 -0.88
CA TRP A 33 -3.60 -8.51 -0.88
C TRP A 33 -4.02 -8.94 0.51
N LEU A 34 -5.22 -8.56 0.91
CA LEU A 34 -5.86 -9.04 2.11
C LEU A 34 -6.93 -10.09 1.76
N PRO A 35 -6.98 -11.26 2.41
CA PRO A 35 -8.05 -12.22 2.22
C PRO A 35 -9.42 -11.62 2.56
N ARG A 36 -10.43 -11.87 1.71
CA ARG A 36 -11.82 -11.43 1.96
C ARG A 36 -12.80 -12.50 1.46
N GLY A 37 -12.99 -13.54 2.27
CA GLY A 37 -13.78 -14.72 1.90
C GLY A 37 -13.12 -15.47 0.74
N GLN A 38 -13.86 -15.70 -0.34
CA GLN A 38 -13.33 -16.30 -1.58
C GLN A 38 -12.61 -15.28 -2.49
N ARG A 39 -12.58 -14.00 -2.12
CA ARG A 39 -11.94 -12.92 -2.90
C ARG A 39 -10.72 -12.38 -2.16
N ARG A 40 -9.97 -11.51 -2.83
CA ARG A 40 -8.88 -10.73 -2.24
C ARG A 40 -9.20 -9.25 -2.34
N GLN A 41 -8.79 -8.48 -1.35
CA GLN A 41 -8.91 -7.03 -1.28
C GLN A 41 -7.52 -6.43 -1.48
N ALA A 42 -7.37 -5.58 -2.50
CA ALA A 42 -6.14 -4.81 -2.68
C ALA A 42 -5.96 -3.79 -1.55
N VAL A 43 -4.75 -3.67 -1.03
CA VAL A 43 -4.36 -2.68 -0.03
C VAL A 43 -3.11 -1.95 -0.52
N PHE A 44 -3.18 -0.61 -0.55
CA PHE A 44 -2.04 0.25 -0.86
C PHE A 44 -1.60 1.00 0.40
N GLY A 45 -0.33 0.84 0.77
CA GLY A 45 0.29 1.65 1.81
C GLY A 45 0.97 2.86 1.19
N LEU A 46 0.40 4.05 1.40
CA LEU A 46 0.91 5.31 0.87
C LEU A 46 1.83 6.02 1.89
N PRO A 47 2.78 6.84 1.42
CA PRO A 47 3.61 7.67 2.30
C PRO A 47 2.76 8.62 3.17
N GLY A 48 3.19 8.87 4.41
CA GLY A 48 2.52 9.86 5.28
C GLY A 48 2.70 11.33 4.87
N ASN A 49 3.66 11.62 3.98
CA ASN A 49 3.84 12.98 3.44
C ASN A 49 2.76 13.27 2.39
N PRO A 50 1.94 14.35 2.51
CA PRO A 50 0.80 14.59 1.62
C PRO A 50 1.15 14.69 0.14
N SER A 51 2.22 15.39 -0.22
CA SER A 51 2.67 15.50 -1.62
C SER A 51 3.11 14.15 -2.19
N SER A 52 3.83 13.36 -1.39
CA SER A 52 4.23 12.01 -1.77
C SER A 52 3.03 11.09 -1.91
N ALA A 53 2.05 11.17 -0.98
CA ALA A 53 0.82 10.39 -1.01
C ALA A 53 0.02 10.66 -2.29
N PHE A 54 -0.16 11.94 -2.66
CA PHE A 54 -0.85 12.34 -3.87
C PHE A 54 -0.18 11.77 -5.12
N VAL A 55 1.15 11.93 -5.25
CA VAL A 55 1.90 11.39 -6.39
C VAL A 55 1.79 9.86 -6.46
N THR A 56 1.93 9.16 -5.33
CA THR A 56 1.78 7.70 -5.32
C THR A 56 0.35 7.24 -5.61
N PHE A 57 -0.67 8.01 -5.22
CA PHE A 57 -2.05 7.71 -5.56
C PHE A 57 -2.27 7.79 -7.07
N GLU A 58 -1.83 8.88 -7.71
CA GLU A 58 -1.98 9.07 -9.16
C GLU A 58 -1.23 8.03 -9.98
N VAL A 59 -0.05 7.59 -9.52
CA VAL A 59 0.80 6.64 -10.24
C VAL A 59 0.38 5.17 -10.06
N PHE A 60 -0.13 4.79 -8.88
CA PHE A 60 -0.44 3.38 -8.58
C PHE A 60 -1.93 3.13 -8.33
N VAL A 61 -2.57 3.93 -7.49
CA VAL A 61 -3.94 3.65 -7.02
C VAL A 61 -4.96 4.01 -8.10
N ARG A 62 -4.86 5.20 -8.69
CA ARG A 62 -5.76 5.65 -9.76
C ARG A 62 -5.78 4.67 -10.95
N PRO A 63 -4.65 4.26 -11.55
CA PRO A 63 -4.67 3.31 -12.67
C PRO A 63 -5.08 1.89 -12.25
N PHE A 64 -4.99 1.52 -10.97
CA PHE A 64 -5.53 0.23 -10.50
C PHE A 64 -7.07 0.24 -10.40
N LEU A 65 -7.67 1.41 -10.14
CA LEU A 65 -9.12 1.57 -10.00
C LEU A 65 -9.87 1.73 -11.33
N LEU A 66 -9.17 2.17 -12.38
CA LEU A 66 -9.71 2.40 -13.73
C LEU A 66 -9.60 1.12 -14.58
#